data_AF-A0A356E9Y7-F1
#
_entry.id   AF-A0A356E9Y7-F1
#
_cell.length_a   1.000
_cell.length_b   1.000
_cell.length_c   1.000
_cell.angle_alpha   90.00
_cell.angle_beta   90.00
_cell.angle_gamma   90.00
#
_symmetry.space_group_name_H-M   'P 1'
#
loop_
_entity.id
_entity.type
_entity.pdbx_description
1 polymer ?
#
loop_
_entity_poly.entity_id
_entity_poly.type
_entity_poly.pdbx_seq_one_letter_code
_entity_poly.pdbx_strand_id
1 'polypeptide(L)'
;YDPALGYDNMKTALARIKARYTLIAVENDQLFKLVDLRKSRQLLEQSGVNLQYYEFASDYGHDAFLVDYDFFEPKIRSGLE
;
A
#
# COMPACT_ATOMS: atom_id res chain seq x y z
N TYR A 1 3.08 -3.01 -12.82
CA TYR A 1 3.93 -2.18 -11.95
C TYR A 1 4.99 -3.08 -11.34
N ASP A 2 6.27 -2.85 -11.64
CA ASP A 2 7.37 -3.66 -11.09
C ASP A 2 8.35 -2.77 -10.31
N PRO A 3 8.30 -2.77 -8.97
CA PRO A 3 9.18 -1.94 -8.14
C PRO A 3 10.65 -2.40 -8.13
N ALA A 4 10.99 -3.53 -8.79
CA ALA A 4 12.37 -4.00 -8.93
C ALA A 4 13.04 -3.51 -10.23
N LEU A 5 12.35 -2.76 -11.08
CA LEU A 5 12.91 -2.26 -12.34
C LEU A 5 14.15 -1.38 -12.07
N GLY A 6 15.34 -1.88 -12.43
CA GLY A 6 16.62 -1.20 -12.19
C GLY A 6 17.38 -1.62 -10.93
N TYR A 7 16.94 -2.68 -10.24
CA TYR A 7 17.62 -3.23 -9.05
C TYR A 7 17.86 -4.74 -9.19
N ASP A 8 18.94 -5.22 -8.58
CA ASP A 8 19.28 -6.66 -8.59
C ASP A 8 18.19 -7.53 -7.96
N ASN A 9 17.45 -6.98 -6.99
CA ASN A 9 16.31 -7.65 -6.39
C ASN A 9 15.35 -6.65 -5.71
N MET A 10 14.09 -7.08 -5.57
CA MET A 10 13.02 -6.27 -4.97
C MET A 10 13.32 -5.87 -3.52
N LYS A 11 14.00 -6.73 -2.75
CA LYS A 11 14.38 -6.45 -1.36
C LYS A 11 15.36 -5.27 -1.26
N THR A 12 16.36 -5.21 -2.13
CA THR A 12 17.33 -4.09 -2.19
C THR A 12 16.63 -2.78 -2.55
N ALA A 13 15.67 -2.83 -3.48
CA ALA A 13 14.87 -1.65 -3.83
C ALA A 13 14.04 -1.15 -2.63
N LEU A 14 13.33 -2.05 -1.95
CA LEU A 14 12.44 -1.71 -0.83
C LEU A 14 13.20 -1.31 0.43
N ALA A 15 14.37 -1.90 0.71
CA ALA A 15 15.20 -1.56 1.88
C ALA A 15 15.73 -0.11 1.86
N ARG A 16 15.72 0.55 0.69
CA ARG A 16 16.06 1.97 0.57
C ARG A 16 14.98 2.90 1.10
N ILE A 17 13.74 2.42 1.27
CA ILE A 17 12.64 3.23 1.76
C ILE A 17 12.90 3.58 3.23
N LYS A 18 13.15 4.85 3.50
CA LYS A 18 13.30 5.41 4.86
C LYS A 18 12.07 6.20 5.32
N ALA A 19 11.16 6.50 4.40
CA ALA A 19 9.92 7.19 4.70
C ALA A 19 8.97 6.29 5.51
N ARG A 20 8.08 6.92 6.27
CA ARG A 20 6.90 6.25 6.81
C ARG A 20 5.98 5.94 5.63
N TYR A 21 5.77 4.65 5.37
CA TYR A 21 5.06 4.19 4.20
C TYR A 21 3.64 3.80 4.60
N THR A 22 2.63 4.47 4.05
CA THR A 22 1.23 4.12 4.27
C THR A 22 0.69 3.39 3.06
N LEU A 23 0.26 2.14 3.24
CA LEU A 23 -0.35 1.30 2.21
C LEU A 23 -1.81 1.04 2.57
N ILE A 24 -2.72 1.52 1.72
CA ILE A 24 -4.16 1.30 1.87
C ILE A 24 -4.62 0.37 0.75
N ALA A 25 -5.22 -0.76 1.11
CA ALA A 25 -5.69 -1.79 0.19
C ALA A 25 -7.22 -1.84 0.19
N VAL A 26 -7.83 -1.83 -1.01
CA VAL A 26 -9.27 -2.04 -1.16
C VAL A 26 -9.53 -3.51 -1.47
N GLU A 27 -10.38 -4.18 -0.70
CA GLU A 27 -10.61 -5.62 -0.85
C GLU A 27 -11.27 -5.98 -2.19
N ASN A 28 -12.16 -5.12 -2.70
CA ASN A 28 -12.89 -5.32 -3.94
C ASN A 28 -12.21 -4.71 -5.18
N ASP A 29 -10.95 -4.26 -5.07
CA ASP A 29 -10.21 -3.75 -6.23
C ASP A 29 -9.88 -4.89 -7.22
N GLN A 30 -10.40 -4.77 -8.44
CA GLN A 30 -10.20 -5.74 -9.52
C GLN A 30 -8.85 -5.56 -10.26
N LEU A 31 -8.23 -4.38 -10.15
CA LEU A 31 -6.95 -4.04 -10.77
C LEU A 31 -5.78 -4.38 -9.84
N PHE A 32 -5.87 -3.97 -8.58
CA PHE A 32 -4.87 -4.26 -7.54
C PHE A 32 -5.43 -5.24 -6.52
N LYS A 33 -5.39 -6.53 -6.88
CA LYS A 33 -5.94 -7.58 -6.03
C LYS A 33 -5.29 -7.55 -4.65
N LEU A 34 -6.12 -7.76 -3.62
CA LEU A 34 -5.70 -7.82 -2.22
C LEU A 34 -4.52 -8.79 -1.99
N VAL A 35 -4.49 -9.91 -2.71
CA VAL A 35 -3.39 -10.89 -2.61
C VAL A 35 -2.03 -10.29 -2.99
N ASP A 36 -1.98 -9.41 -3.99
CA ASP A 36 -0.73 -8.80 -4.45
C ASP A 36 -0.30 -7.64 -3.55
N LEU A 37 -1.27 -6.92 -2.96
CA LEU A 37 -0.98 -5.93 -1.93
C LEU A 37 -0.49 -6.58 -0.63
N ARG A 38 -1.05 -7.72 -0.23
CA ARG A 38 -0.54 -8.50 0.92
C ARG A 38 0.87 -9.02 0.70
N LYS A 39 1.21 -9.48 -0.51
CA LYS A 39 2.61 -9.83 -0.86
C LYS A 39 3.53 -8.61 -0.74
N SER A 40 3.09 -7.45 -1.26
CA SER A 40 3.86 -6.21 -1.19
C SER A 40 4.09 -5.76 0.26
N ARG A 41 3.05 -5.84 1.10
CA ARG A 41 3.12 -5.62 2.55
C ARG A 41 4.19 -6.52 3.18
N GLN A 42 4.14 -7.82 2.91
CA GLN A 42 5.09 -8.78 3.47
C GLN A 42 6.53 -8.45 3.06
N LEU A 43 6.76 -8.07 1.81
CA LEU A 43 8.08 -7.68 1.31
C LEU A 43 8.59 -6.38 1.97
N LEU A 44 7.71 -5.40 2.18
CA LEU A 44 8.02 -4.14 2.88
C LEU A 44 8.36 -4.39 4.35
N GLU A 45 7.57 -5.20 5.06
CA GLU A 45 7.82 -5.60 6.46
C GLU A 45 9.15 -6.36 6.59
N GLN A 46 9.40 -7.32 5.70
CA GLN A 46 10.67 -8.06 5.66
C GLN A 46 11.89 -7.20 5.33
N SER A 47 11.67 -6.06 4.67
CA SER A 47 12.71 -5.08 4.34
C SER A 47 12.93 -4.06 5.47
N GLY A 48 12.18 -4.16 6.57
CA GLY A 48 12.28 -3.25 7.72
C GLY A 48 11.74 -1.85 7.44
N VAL A 49 10.86 -1.70 6.45
CA VAL A 49 10.21 -0.42 6.14
C VAL A 49 9.19 -0.10 7.24
N ASN A 50 9.13 1.17 7.66
CA ASN A 50 8.12 1.64 8.60
C ASN A 50 6.75 1.71 7.90
N LEU A 51 6.08 0.55 7.81
CA LEU A 51 4.84 0.36 7.07
C LEU A 51 3.62 0.52 7.97
N GLN A 52 2.69 1.37 7.57
CA GLN A 52 1.31 1.42 8.07
C GLN A 52 0.40 0.82 7.01
N TYR A 53 -0.25 -0.29 7.36
CA TYR A 53 -1.10 -1.02 6.42
C TYR A 53 -2.57 -0.98 6.86
N TYR A 54 -3.45 -0.64 5.94
CA TYR A 54 -4.89 -0.61 6.16
C TYR A 54 -5.60 -1.38 5.04
N GLU A 55 -6.55 -2.24 5.40
CA GLU A 55 -7.46 -2.90 4.46
C GLU A 55 -8.86 -2.33 4.66
N PHE A 56 -9.59 -2.12 3.58
CA PHE A 56 -10.99 -1.75 3.67
C PHE A 56 -11.81 -2.33 2.51
N ALA A 57 -13.04 -2.73 2.82
CA ALA A 57 -14.03 -3.07 1.82
C ALA A 57 -14.75 -1.80 1.37
N SER A 58 -14.88 -1.61 0.07
CA SER A 58 -15.79 -0.61 -0.51
C SER A 58 -16.47 -1.21 -1.73
N ASP A 59 -17.73 -0.83 -1.94
CA ASP A 59 -18.53 -1.20 -3.11
C ASP A 59 -18.01 -0.53 -4.39
N TYR A 60 -17.21 0.54 -4.26
CA TYR A 60 -16.62 1.27 -5.38
C TYR A 60 -15.29 0.68 -5.87
N GLY A 61 -14.75 -0.35 -5.21
CA GLY A 61 -13.52 -1.03 -5.63
C GLY A 61 -12.34 -0.05 -5.78
N HIS A 62 -11.70 -0.02 -6.95
CA HIS A 62 -10.57 0.88 -7.21
C HIS A 62 -10.96 2.35 -6.99
N ASP A 63 -12.14 2.79 -7.41
CA ASP A 63 -12.54 4.20 -7.34
C ASP A 63 -12.88 4.66 -5.91
N ALA A 64 -12.84 3.77 -4.93
CA ALA A 64 -13.12 4.10 -3.54
C ALA A 64 -12.18 5.19 -2.98
N PHE A 65 -10.94 5.31 -3.48
CA PHE A 65 -10.03 6.39 -3.06
C PHE A 65 -10.48 7.79 -3.51
N LEU A 66 -11.38 7.89 -4.50
CA LEU A 66 -11.95 9.16 -4.96
C LEU A 66 -13.33 9.45 -4.37
N VAL A 67 -14.02 8.42 -3.86
CA VAL A 67 -15.43 8.48 -3.47
C VAL A 67 -15.60 8.43 -1.95
N ASP A 68 -14.94 7.51 -1.25
CA ASP A 68 -15.09 7.29 0.19
C ASP A 68 -14.18 8.22 1.02
N TYR A 69 -14.38 9.53 0.86
CA TYR A 69 -13.58 10.55 1.56
C TYR A 69 -13.58 10.38 3.09
N ASP A 70 -14.72 10.01 3.69
CA ASP A 70 -14.83 9.79 5.14
C ASP A 70 -13.90 8.70 5.66
N PHE A 71 -13.60 7.69 4.85
CA PHE A 71 -12.69 6.62 5.23
C PHE A 71 -11.23 7.01 4.99
N PHE A 72 -10.95 7.65 3.86
CA PHE A 72 -9.59 8.00 3.46
C PHE A 72 -9.03 9.20 4.21
N GLU A 73 -9.83 10.22 4.50
CA GLU A 73 -9.37 11.45 5.18
C GLU A 73 -8.60 11.16 6.48
N PRO A 74 -9.13 10.41 7.47
CA PRO A 74 -8.40 10.17 8.72
C PRO A 74 -7.13 9.33 8.51
N LYS A 75 -7.10 8.43 7.51
CA LYS A 75 -5.94 7.59 7.20
C LYS A 75 -4.83 8.38 6.51
N ILE A 76 -5.19 9.25 5.57
CA ILE A 76 -4.25 10.15 4.89
C ILE A 76 -3.69 11.14 5.90
N ARG A 77 -4.54 11.75 6.73
CA ARG A 77 -4.11 12.69 7.79
C ARG A 77 -3.09 12.05 8.72
N SER A 78 -3.37 10.85 9.22
CA SER A 78 -2.44 10.10 10.09
C SER A 78 -1.12 9.73 9.40
N GLY A 79 -1.10 9.61 8.07
CA GLY A 79 0.12 9.35 7.30
C GLY A 79 0.96 10.61 7.04
N LEU A 80 0.36 11.80 7.12
CA LEU A 80 1.01 13.09 6.91
C LEU A 80 1.58 13.72 8.19
N GLU A 81 1.07 13.33 9.36
CA GLU A 81 1.54 13.75 10.69
C GLU A 81 2.77 12.94 11.18
#